data_AF-A0A0N4Y2R7-F1
#
_entry.id   AF-A0A0N4Y2R7-F1
#
_cell.length_a   1.000
_cell.length_b   1.000
_cell.length_c   1.000
_cell.angle_alpha   90.00
_cell.angle_beta   90.00
_cell.angle_gamma   90.00
#
_symmetry.space_group_name_H-M   'P 1'
#
loop_
_entity.id
_entity.type
_entity.pdbx_description
1 polymer ?
#
loop_
_entity_poly.entity_id
_entity_poly.type
_entity_poly.pdbx_seq_one_letter_code
_entity_poly.pdbx_strand_id
1 'polypeptide(L)'
;MAVGNGMVSVIQDIRSLPDFMYFHGIYGKSDWDNLHSCCPGGDTGTTTSYCNYDYFVTVDQYGDLIPKNFTNPQDQNCANMVVNLAFTRVWATGNFIYDLYQDCYTQSTAMFGSAASEMKAKPSYDGRTRFVQNFAAQMSGITGSASMLDPLSTDGFGGFQCYMVDGATRYLSQKHVRKALHVPDFVQSWDFCSDIVGNNYIMEYNDTTSVFQDILNSGYNLRMLIYNGDADTACSMFEAEWMIESFARINKLAVPSVRGPWMYGQQIAGYTKRFQNTNITIDLLTVKGAGHFVPTDRPGPALQMITNFIAGHSNYGNPVPFDTTRQPLLAQFTGADYEPGIHSPNFN
;
A
#
# COMPACT_ATOMS: atom_id res chain seq x y z
N MET A 1 18.33 2.00 4.16
CA MET A 1 16.93 2.52 4.24
C MET A 1 16.03 1.60 3.43
N ALA A 2 14.80 1.32 3.86
CA ALA A 2 13.81 0.64 3.05
C ALA A 2 12.48 1.40 3.14
N VAL A 3 11.80 1.59 2.02
CA VAL A 3 10.51 2.29 1.92
C VAL A 3 9.55 1.41 1.13
N GLY A 4 8.42 1.06 1.75
CA GLY A 4 7.35 0.29 1.14
C GLY A 4 6.18 1.18 0.77
N ASN A 5 5.73 1.14 -0.48
CA ASN A 5 4.59 1.93 -0.97
C ASN A 5 4.63 3.39 -0.48
N GLY A 6 5.81 4.01 -0.57
CA GLY A 6 6.00 5.37 -0.08
C GLY A 6 5.45 6.39 -1.06
N MET A 7 4.83 7.44 -0.51
CA MET A 7 4.52 8.68 -1.22
C MET A 7 5.83 9.44 -1.48
N VAL A 8 6.55 9.04 -2.52
CA VAL A 8 7.88 9.55 -2.86
C VAL A 8 7.82 10.72 -3.84
N SER A 9 6.74 10.86 -4.60
CA SER A 9 6.52 11.94 -5.55
C SER A 9 5.06 11.98 -6.03
N VAL A 10 4.27 12.87 -5.43
CA VAL A 10 2.90 13.17 -5.88
C VAL A 10 2.87 13.54 -7.36
N ILE A 11 3.92 14.22 -7.85
CA ILE A 11 4.04 14.60 -9.26
C ILE A 11 4.06 13.39 -10.18
N GLN A 12 4.74 12.31 -9.81
CA GLN A 12 4.83 11.10 -10.64
C GLN A 12 3.57 10.24 -10.50
N ASP A 13 2.93 10.28 -9.34
CA ASP A 13 1.63 9.65 -9.15
C ASP A 13 0.56 10.30 -10.05
N ILE A 14 0.45 11.64 -10.07
CA ILE A 14 -0.44 12.39 -10.99
C ILE A 14 -0.23 11.98 -12.46
N ARG A 15 1.03 11.75 -12.86
CA ARG A 15 1.40 11.44 -14.24
C ARG A 15 1.14 9.98 -14.62
N SER A 16 1.19 9.05 -13.66
CA SER A 16 1.16 7.60 -13.92
C SER A 16 -0.13 6.90 -13.49
N LEU A 17 -0.72 7.34 -12.37
CA LEU A 17 -1.90 6.71 -11.78
C LEU A 17 -3.10 6.71 -12.74
N PRO A 18 -3.33 7.74 -13.58
CA PRO A 18 -4.42 7.66 -14.53
C PRO A 18 -4.29 6.51 -15.55
N ASP A 19 -3.07 6.18 -15.97
CA ASP A 19 -2.86 5.02 -16.83
C ASP A 19 -3.03 3.72 -16.06
N PHE A 20 -2.46 3.65 -14.85
CA PHE A 20 -2.65 2.52 -13.96
C PHE A 20 -4.14 2.19 -13.82
N MET A 21 -4.96 3.16 -13.45
CA MET A 21 -6.40 2.99 -13.21
C MET A 21 -7.15 2.55 -14.47
N TYR A 22 -6.79 3.07 -15.65
CA TYR A 22 -7.37 2.63 -16.92
C TYR A 22 -7.04 1.17 -17.24
N PHE A 23 -5.75 0.80 -17.18
CA PHE A 23 -5.30 -0.55 -17.49
C PHE A 23 -5.76 -1.60 -16.45
N HIS A 24 -6.25 -1.13 -15.31
CA HIS A 24 -6.89 -1.95 -14.27
C HIS A 24 -8.42 -1.91 -14.32
N GLY A 25 -9.00 -1.30 -15.37
CA GLY A 25 -10.43 -1.36 -15.65
C GLY A 25 -11.32 -0.46 -14.77
N ILE A 26 -10.74 0.56 -14.11
CA ILE A 26 -11.50 1.43 -13.21
C ILE A 26 -12.34 2.46 -13.97
N TYR A 27 -11.90 2.87 -15.16
CA TYR A 27 -12.69 3.69 -16.06
C TYR A 27 -12.50 3.31 -17.52
N GLY A 28 -13.41 3.80 -18.36
CA GLY A 28 -13.55 3.36 -19.73
C GLY A 28 -12.58 4.04 -20.69
N LYS A 29 -12.47 3.47 -21.89
CA LYS A 29 -11.63 4.01 -22.99
C LYS A 29 -11.95 5.48 -23.30
N SER A 30 -13.21 5.89 -23.23
CA SER A 30 -13.60 7.29 -23.52
C SER A 30 -12.96 8.28 -22.54
N ASP A 31 -12.90 7.94 -21.25
CA ASP A 31 -12.28 8.81 -20.23
C ASP A 31 -10.77 8.88 -20.47
N TRP A 32 -10.15 7.74 -20.79
CA TRP A 32 -8.72 7.64 -21.09
C TRP A 32 -8.32 8.38 -22.38
N ASP A 33 -9.10 8.26 -23.46
CA ASP A 33 -8.87 8.96 -24.74
C ASP A 33 -8.97 10.48 -24.55
N ASN A 34 -10.00 10.92 -23.79
CA ASN A 34 -10.17 12.33 -23.47
C ASN A 34 -8.97 12.85 -22.66
N LEU A 35 -8.53 12.10 -21.64
CA LEU A 35 -7.35 12.44 -20.86
C LEU A 35 -6.08 12.52 -21.73
N HIS A 36 -5.85 11.54 -22.59
CA HIS A 36 -4.69 11.54 -23.50
C HIS A 36 -4.70 12.72 -24.46
N SER A 37 -5.88 13.17 -24.90
CA SER A 37 -6.00 14.37 -25.74
C SER A 37 -5.54 15.66 -25.04
N CYS A 38 -5.46 15.66 -23.71
CA CYS A 38 -4.97 16.77 -22.91
C CYS A 38 -3.45 16.82 -22.79
N CYS A 39 -2.70 15.86 -23.34
CA CYS A 39 -1.29 15.78 -23.05
C CYS A 39 -0.49 17.00 -23.56
N PRO A 40 0.18 17.78 -22.68
CA PRO A 40 0.92 18.96 -23.11
C PRO A 40 2.12 18.56 -23.98
N GLY A 41 2.16 19.02 -25.23
CA GLY A 41 3.36 18.88 -26.09
C GLY A 41 3.35 17.75 -27.11
N GLY A 42 2.21 17.11 -27.39
CA GLY A 42 2.03 16.36 -28.64
C GLY A 42 2.82 15.04 -28.78
N ASP A 43 3.21 14.39 -27.68
CA ASP A 43 3.65 13.00 -27.74
C ASP A 43 2.44 12.06 -27.88
N THR A 44 1.69 12.26 -28.96
CA THR A 44 0.53 11.44 -29.35
C THR A 44 0.96 10.23 -30.19
N GLY A 45 2.26 9.98 -30.31
CA GLY A 45 2.84 9.14 -31.36
C GLY A 45 3.89 8.12 -30.94
N THR A 46 4.30 8.07 -29.67
CA THR A 46 5.19 7.01 -29.19
C THR A 46 4.48 6.17 -28.14
N THR A 47 4.81 4.88 -28.11
CA THR A 47 4.22 3.80 -27.29
C THR A 47 4.46 3.96 -25.78
N THR A 48 4.62 5.19 -25.29
CA THR A 48 4.93 5.50 -23.92
C THR A 48 3.84 6.38 -23.33
N SER A 49 3.10 5.81 -22.37
CA SER A 49 2.04 6.43 -21.56
C SER A 49 2.53 7.55 -20.63
N TYR A 50 3.63 8.22 -20.95
CA TYR A 50 4.19 9.27 -20.09
C TYR A 50 3.65 10.62 -20.53
N CYS A 51 2.83 11.24 -19.67
CA CYS A 51 2.30 12.56 -19.92
C CYS A 51 2.47 13.49 -18.70
N ASN A 52 2.80 14.76 -18.93
CA ASN A 52 2.96 15.76 -17.88
C ASN A 52 1.60 16.32 -17.42
N TYR A 53 0.71 15.47 -16.90
CA TYR A 53 -0.62 15.87 -16.40
C TYR A 53 -0.55 16.84 -15.21
N ASP A 54 0.55 16.83 -14.45
CA ASP A 54 0.85 17.78 -13.38
C ASP A 54 0.87 19.25 -13.86
N TYR A 55 1.06 19.49 -15.16
CA TYR A 55 0.93 20.82 -15.76
C TYR A 55 -0.42 21.48 -15.43
N PHE A 56 -1.49 20.70 -15.34
CA PHE A 56 -2.85 21.23 -15.16
C PHE A 56 -3.28 21.43 -13.70
N VAL A 57 -2.50 20.93 -12.74
CA VAL A 57 -2.91 20.90 -11.32
C VAL A 57 -1.83 21.52 -10.42
N THR A 58 -2.24 21.90 -9.23
CA THR A 58 -1.36 22.22 -8.09
C THR A 58 -1.70 21.29 -6.95
N VAL A 59 -0.68 20.84 -6.22
CA VAL A 59 -0.86 20.16 -4.93
C VAL A 59 -0.93 21.24 -3.86
N ASP A 60 -1.98 21.25 -3.06
CA ASP A 60 -2.08 22.18 -1.94
C ASP A 60 -1.23 21.72 -0.74
N GLN A 61 -1.29 22.48 0.36
CA GLN A 61 -0.51 22.19 1.56
C GLN A 61 -0.96 20.93 2.33
N TYR A 62 -2.13 20.37 2.00
CA TYR A 62 -2.65 19.14 2.60
C TYR A 62 -2.43 17.91 1.71
N GLY A 63 -1.94 18.12 0.49
CA GLY A 63 -1.73 17.05 -0.50
C GLY A 63 -2.88 16.89 -1.48
N ASP A 64 -3.90 17.74 -1.42
CA ASP A 64 -5.05 17.67 -2.32
C ASP A 64 -4.70 18.26 -3.69
N LEU A 65 -5.29 17.67 -4.73
CA LEU A 65 -5.11 18.11 -6.12
C LEU A 65 -6.14 19.19 -6.49
N ILE A 66 -5.64 20.40 -6.71
CA ILE A 66 -6.44 21.56 -7.10
C ILE A 66 -6.22 21.85 -8.59
N PRO A 67 -7.29 21.99 -9.41
CA PRO A 67 -7.13 22.34 -10.81
C PRO A 67 -6.64 23.79 -10.93
N LYS A 68 -5.64 24.03 -11.80
CA LYS A 68 -5.22 25.39 -12.14
C LYS A 68 -6.32 26.09 -12.93
N ASN A 69 -6.33 27.42 -12.86
CA ASN A 69 -7.24 28.27 -13.62
C ASN A 69 -6.67 28.59 -15.00
N PHE A 70 -7.36 28.17 -16.05
CA PHE A 70 -7.02 28.45 -17.44
C PHE A 70 -8.11 29.28 -18.11
N THR A 71 -7.70 30.22 -18.98
CA THR A 71 -8.64 31.01 -19.79
C THR A 71 -9.19 30.22 -20.98
N ASN A 72 -8.41 29.26 -21.49
CA ASN A 72 -8.83 28.34 -22.53
C ASN A 72 -9.78 27.28 -21.94
N PRO A 73 -11.02 27.16 -22.44
CA PRO A 73 -11.97 26.17 -21.94
C PRO A 73 -11.50 24.71 -22.06
N GLN A 74 -10.71 24.38 -23.09
CA GLN A 74 -10.17 23.04 -23.27
C GLN A 74 -9.15 22.71 -22.17
N ASP A 75 -8.22 23.62 -21.90
CA ASP A 75 -7.20 23.43 -20.85
C ASP A 75 -7.86 23.36 -19.46
N GLN A 76 -8.93 24.13 -19.23
CA GLN A 76 -9.70 24.05 -17.98
C GLN A 76 -10.41 22.70 -17.83
N ASN A 77 -10.98 22.15 -18.91
CA ASN A 77 -11.57 20.83 -18.89
C ASN A 77 -10.52 19.75 -18.61
N CYS A 78 -9.33 19.87 -19.20
CA CYS A 78 -8.19 19.00 -18.91
C CYS A 78 -7.79 19.05 -17.43
N ALA A 79 -7.70 20.25 -16.84
CA ALA A 79 -7.41 20.39 -15.40
C ALA A 79 -8.42 19.68 -14.50
N ASN A 80 -9.71 19.87 -14.78
CA ASN A 80 -10.77 19.21 -14.02
C ASN A 80 -10.73 17.68 -14.19
N MET A 81 -10.41 17.21 -15.40
CA MET A 81 -10.34 15.78 -15.70
C MET A 81 -9.13 15.10 -15.03
N VAL A 82 -7.97 15.75 -15.01
CA VAL A 82 -6.78 15.26 -14.28
C VAL A 82 -7.12 15.06 -12.80
N VAL A 83 -7.74 16.06 -12.15
CA VAL A 83 -8.17 15.93 -10.74
C VAL A 83 -9.17 14.79 -10.58
N ASN A 84 -10.16 14.67 -11.48
CA ASN A 84 -11.15 13.61 -11.38
C ASN A 84 -10.50 12.22 -11.47
N LEU A 85 -9.68 11.96 -12.48
CA LEU A 85 -9.17 10.63 -12.79
C LEU A 85 -7.97 10.24 -11.93
N ALA A 86 -7.08 11.19 -11.60
CA ALA A 86 -5.89 10.94 -10.79
C ALA A 86 -6.16 10.98 -9.27
N PHE A 87 -7.23 11.66 -8.83
CA PHE A 87 -7.50 11.85 -7.40
C PHE A 87 -8.89 11.36 -7.00
N THR A 88 -9.95 11.97 -7.53
CA THR A 88 -11.31 11.69 -7.08
C THR A 88 -11.72 10.24 -7.34
N ARG A 89 -11.36 9.67 -8.49
CA ARG A 89 -11.65 8.27 -8.84
C ARG A 89 -10.84 7.25 -8.05
N VAL A 90 -9.80 7.70 -7.35
CA VAL A 90 -9.01 6.88 -6.45
C VAL A 90 -9.63 6.98 -5.06
N TRP A 91 -9.67 8.18 -4.49
CA TRP A 91 -10.00 8.42 -3.10
C TRP A 91 -11.49 8.48 -2.77
N ALA A 92 -12.37 8.76 -3.75
CA ALA A 92 -13.79 8.98 -3.54
C ALA A 92 -14.70 7.91 -4.18
N THR A 93 -14.18 6.70 -4.39
CA THR A 93 -14.96 5.56 -4.93
C THR A 93 -15.14 4.45 -3.91
N GLY A 94 -15.99 3.46 -4.23
CA GLY A 94 -16.17 2.26 -3.42
C GLY A 94 -15.05 1.24 -3.56
N ASN A 95 -14.09 1.46 -4.47
CA ASN A 95 -12.90 0.62 -4.58
C ASN A 95 -11.98 0.87 -3.39
N PHE A 96 -11.27 -0.16 -2.99
CA PHE A 96 -10.31 -0.04 -1.91
C PHE A 96 -8.97 0.45 -2.45
N ILE A 97 -8.51 1.62 -1.99
CA ILE A 97 -7.35 2.27 -2.58
C ILE A 97 -6.05 1.51 -2.30
N TYR A 98 -5.99 0.85 -1.15
CA TYR A 98 -4.77 0.22 -0.66
C TYR A 98 -4.60 -1.20 -1.19
N ASP A 99 -5.61 -1.80 -1.81
CA ASP A 99 -5.48 -2.99 -2.64
C ASP A 99 -6.68 -3.03 -3.57
N LEU A 100 -6.45 -2.71 -4.85
CA LEU A 100 -7.50 -2.57 -5.86
C LEU A 100 -8.33 -3.86 -6.04
N TYR A 101 -7.74 -5.00 -5.74
CA TYR A 101 -8.35 -6.31 -5.91
C TYR A 101 -8.80 -6.92 -4.59
N GLN A 102 -8.81 -6.17 -3.50
CA GLN A 102 -9.31 -6.64 -2.21
C GLN A 102 -10.72 -6.13 -1.97
N ASP A 103 -11.60 -7.06 -1.62
CA ASP A 103 -12.91 -6.72 -1.14
C ASP A 103 -12.96 -6.56 0.39
N CYS A 104 -13.56 -5.46 0.85
CA CYS A 104 -13.78 -5.17 2.27
C CYS A 104 -15.24 -5.41 2.68
N TYR A 105 -15.64 -6.70 2.77
CA TYR A 105 -17.05 -7.08 2.87
C TYR A 105 -17.75 -6.91 4.23
N THR A 106 -17.05 -6.61 5.33
CA THR A 106 -17.68 -6.59 6.66
C THR A 106 -17.05 -5.54 7.58
N GLN A 107 -17.62 -4.34 7.60
CA GLN A 107 -17.15 -3.30 8.52
C GLN A 107 -18.37 -2.63 9.17
N SER A 108 -18.45 -2.72 10.49
CA SER A 108 -19.35 -1.89 11.30
C SER A 108 -18.78 -0.49 11.57
N THR A 109 -17.54 -0.26 11.15
CA THR A 109 -16.73 0.93 11.43
C THR A 109 -16.14 1.47 10.13
N ALA A 110 -15.81 2.78 10.11
CA ALA A 110 -15.14 3.40 8.98
C ALA A 110 -13.75 2.78 8.79
N MET A 111 -13.43 2.46 7.54
CA MET A 111 -12.15 1.88 7.15
C MET A 111 -11.19 2.98 6.67
N PHE A 112 -9.97 2.97 7.22
CA PHE A 112 -8.88 3.83 6.76
C PHE A 112 -8.61 3.56 5.26
N GLY A 113 -8.56 4.63 4.44
CA GLY A 113 -8.33 4.53 3.00
C GLY A 113 -9.55 4.14 2.15
N SER A 114 -10.76 4.13 2.72
CA SER A 114 -11.97 4.00 1.91
C SER A 114 -12.74 5.33 1.95
N ALA A 115 -13.24 5.80 0.80
CA ALA A 115 -14.28 6.84 0.75
C ALA A 115 -15.51 6.48 1.61
N ALA A 116 -15.63 5.20 1.96
CA ALA A 116 -16.64 4.60 2.78
C ALA A 116 -16.55 4.93 4.28
N SER A 117 -15.80 5.95 4.72
CA SER A 117 -16.09 6.56 6.03
C SER A 117 -17.53 7.11 6.08
N GLU A 118 -18.15 7.39 4.92
CA GLU A 118 -19.54 7.82 4.78
C GLU A 118 -20.53 6.76 4.25
N MET A 119 -20.07 5.64 3.68
CA MET A 119 -20.96 4.54 3.30
C MET A 119 -21.31 3.71 4.54
N LYS A 120 -22.38 4.13 5.21
CA LYS A 120 -23.08 3.36 6.26
C LYS A 120 -22.99 1.87 5.96
N ALA A 121 -22.43 1.13 6.92
CA ALA A 121 -22.46 -0.32 7.00
C ALA A 121 -23.78 -0.85 6.41
N LYS A 122 -23.72 -1.49 5.23
CA LYS A 122 -24.80 -2.39 4.84
C LYS A 122 -24.54 -3.67 5.62
N PRO A 123 -25.34 -4.00 6.65
CA PRO A 123 -25.15 -5.23 7.37
C PRO A 123 -25.63 -6.34 6.43
N SER A 124 -24.71 -6.96 5.70
CA SER A 124 -24.99 -8.30 5.21
C SER A 124 -24.98 -9.21 6.43
N TYR A 125 -26.17 -9.58 6.90
CA TYR A 125 -26.42 -10.46 8.04
C TYR A 125 -25.69 -11.82 7.92
N ASP A 126 -25.21 -12.15 6.71
CA ASP A 126 -24.46 -13.35 6.36
C ASP A 126 -22.95 -13.26 6.68
N GLY A 127 -22.39 -12.04 6.80
CA GLY A 127 -20.95 -11.82 6.96
C GLY A 127 -20.37 -12.26 8.32
N ARG A 128 -21.10 -12.04 9.43
CA ARG A 128 -20.64 -12.42 10.79
C ARG A 128 -20.55 -13.94 10.94
N THR A 129 -21.54 -14.67 10.42
CA THR A 129 -21.55 -16.15 10.43
C THR A 129 -20.40 -16.71 9.60
N ARG A 130 -20.13 -16.12 8.43
CA ARG A 130 -19.02 -16.53 7.54
C ARG A 130 -17.64 -16.22 8.12
N PHE A 131 -17.45 -15.05 8.75
CA PHE A 131 -16.23 -14.72 9.49
C PHE A 131 -15.95 -15.77 10.57
N VAL A 132 -16.93 -16.11 11.41
CA VAL A 132 -16.73 -17.11 12.47
C VAL A 132 -16.36 -18.47 11.88
N GLN A 133 -16.98 -18.89 10.78
CA GLN A 133 -16.69 -20.17 10.12
C GLN A 133 -15.28 -20.20 9.51
N ASN A 134 -14.88 -19.15 8.79
CA ASN A 134 -13.56 -19.08 8.16
C ASN A 134 -12.43 -18.86 9.16
N PHE A 135 -12.67 -18.02 10.18
CA PHE A 135 -11.76 -17.83 11.30
C PHE A 135 -11.52 -19.13 12.05
N ALA A 136 -12.60 -19.87 12.36
CA ALA A 136 -12.49 -21.18 13.00
C ALA A 136 -11.70 -22.16 12.13
N ALA A 137 -11.95 -22.21 10.81
CA ALA A 137 -11.22 -23.09 9.88
C ALA A 137 -9.72 -22.75 9.78
N GLN A 138 -9.36 -21.48 9.66
CA GLN A 138 -7.96 -21.04 9.65
C GLN A 138 -7.25 -21.29 10.98
N MET A 139 -7.92 -21.05 12.11
CA MET A 139 -7.36 -21.28 13.44
C MET A 139 -7.25 -22.76 13.81
N SER A 140 -8.12 -23.61 13.25
CA SER A 140 -8.07 -25.06 13.46
C SER A 140 -7.10 -25.79 12.53
N GLY A 141 -6.39 -25.08 11.63
CA GLY A 141 -5.50 -25.70 10.64
C GLY A 141 -6.23 -26.54 9.60
N ILE A 142 -7.55 -26.38 9.49
CA ILE A 142 -8.36 -27.07 8.47
C ILE A 142 -8.31 -26.19 7.22
N THR A 143 -7.63 -26.66 6.18
CA THR A 143 -7.70 -26.03 4.86
C THR A 143 -9.17 -26.02 4.43
N GLY A 144 -9.80 -24.85 4.42
CA GLY A 144 -11.17 -24.71 3.92
C GLY A 144 -11.26 -25.31 2.52
N SER A 145 -12.25 -26.17 2.28
CA SER A 145 -12.59 -26.60 0.91
C SER A 145 -12.86 -25.36 0.06
N ALA A 146 -12.43 -25.34 -1.20
CA ALA A 146 -12.70 -24.24 -2.13
C ALA A 146 -14.21 -23.92 -2.26
N SER A 147 -15.08 -24.88 -1.93
CA SER A 147 -16.54 -24.70 -1.85
C SER A 147 -17.03 -23.83 -0.68
N MET A 148 -16.16 -23.49 0.28
CA MET A 148 -16.46 -22.60 1.41
C MET A 148 -15.96 -21.16 1.16
N LEU A 149 -15.18 -20.95 0.09
CA LEU A 149 -14.80 -19.62 -0.37
C LEU A 149 -15.96 -19.04 -1.18
N ASP A 150 -16.31 -17.79 -0.91
CA ASP A 150 -17.31 -17.09 -1.71
C ASP A 150 -16.74 -16.90 -3.13
N PRO A 151 -17.36 -17.47 -4.18
CA PRO A 151 -16.86 -17.36 -5.54
C PRO A 151 -16.92 -15.93 -6.10
N LEU A 152 -17.60 -15.02 -5.41
CA LEU A 152 -17.65 -13.59 -5.72
C LEU A 152 -16.64 -12.78 -4.90
N SER A 153 -16.02 -13.37 -3.87
CA SER A 153 -15.09 -12.67 -3.00
C SER A 153 -13.65 -12.86 -3.46
N THR A 154 -12.95 -11.74 -3.60
CA THR A 154 -11.49 -11.70 -3.81
C THR A 154 -10.71 -11.65 -2.50
N ASP A 155 -11.38 -11.70 -1.34
CA ASP A 155 -10.77 -11.61 -0.01
C ASP A 155 -9.87 -12.82 0.30
N GLY A 156 -8.57 -12.61 0.12
CA GLY A 156 -7.53 -13.58 0.46
C GLY A 156 -7.36 -13.85 1.95
N PHE A 157 -7.99 -13.06 2.82
CA PHE A 157 -7.92 -13.22 4.28
C PHE A 157 -9.06 -14.08 4.83
N GLY A 158 -10.12 -14.32 4.07
CA GLY A 158 -11.21 -15.21 4.48
C GLY A 158 -12.17 -14.59 5.49
N GLY A 159 -12.45 -13.29 5.37
CA GLY A 159 -13.45 -12.55 6.13
C GLY A 159 -12.90 -11.66 7.24
N PHE A 160 -11.58 -11.54 7.37
CA PHE A 160 -10.99 -10.59 8.31
C PHE A 160 -11.24 -9.14 7.85
N GLN A 161 -11.38 -8.22 8.81
CA GLN A 161 -11.39 -6.80 8.50
C GLN A 161 -10.07 -6.44 7.80
N CYS A 162 -10.12 -5.72 6.68
CA CYS A 162 -8.96 -5.61 5.78
C CYS A 162 -7.67 -5.16 6.49
N TYR A 163 -7.74 -4.27 7.49
CA TYR A 163 -6.59 -3.91 8.34
C TYR A 163 -6.78 -4.12 9.84
N MET A 164 -7.82 -4.87 10.25
CA MET A 164 -8.03 -5.27 11.66
C MET A 164 -7.92 -4.13 12.69
N VAL A 165 -8.26 -2.89 12.29
CA VAL A 165 -8.12 -1.70 13.14
C VAL A 165 -8.91 -1.87 14.44
N ASP A 166 -10.14 -2.39 14.39
CA ASP A 166 -10.94 -2.64 15.59
C ASP A 166 -10.27 -3.66 16.51
N GLY A 167 -9.66 -4.71 15.94
CA GLY A 167 -8.94 -5.73 16.68
C GLY A 167 -7.73 -5.15 17.41
N ALA A 168 -6.92 -4.36 16.70
CA ALA A 168 -5.77 -3.67 17.26
C ALA A 168 -6.19 -2.67 18.37
N THR A 169 -7.20 -1.83 18.10
CA THR A 169 -7.75 -0.88 19.08
C THR A 169 -8.24 -1.57 20.33
N ARG A 170 -9.02 -2.66 20.19
CA ARG A 170 -9.53 -3.43 21.34
C ARG A 170 -8.41 -4.06 22.14
N TYR A 171 -7.39 -4.64 21.48
CA TYR A 171 -6.26 -5.26 22.16
C TYR A 171 -5.40 -4.23 22.91
N LEU A 172 -4.99 -3.16 22.23
CA LEU A 172 -4.13 -2.12 22.78
C LEU A 172 -4.83 -1.25 23.84
N SER A 173 -6.16 -1.26 23.88
CA SER A 173 -6.94 -0.58 24.93
C SER A 173 -7.11 -1.39 26.21
N GLN A 174 -6.71 -2.67 26.25
CA GLN A 174 -6.85 -3.49 27.45
C GLN A 174 -5.91 -3.00 28.56
N LYS A 175 -6.42 -2.83 29.78
CA LYS A 175 -5.64 -2.31 30.92
C LYS A 175 -4.34 -3.07 31.16
N HIS A 176 -4.38 -4.40 31.08
CA HIS A 176 -3.19 -5.22 31.31
C HIS A 176 -2.18 -5.11 30.16
N VAL A 177 -2.64 -4.99 28.90
CA VAL A 177 -1.77 -4.74 27.74
C VAL A 177 -1.11 -3.37 27.86
N ARG A 178 -1.88 -2.31 28.16
CA ARG A 178 -1.34 -0.96 28.42
C ARG A 178 -0.30 -0.96 29.53
N LYS A 179 -0.59 -1.63 30.66
CA LYS A 179 0.36 -1.77 31.77
C LYS A 179 1.64 -2.51 31.34
N ALA A 180 1.52 -3.58 30.56
CA ALA A 180 2.66 -4.35 30.05
C ALA A 180 3.52 -3.54 29.06
N LEU A 181 2.90 -2.67 28.27
CA LEU A 181 3.57 -1.73 27.37
C LEU A 181 3.99 -0.42 28.06
N HIS A 182 3.81 -0.32 29.39
CA HIS A 182 4.12 0.86 30.20
C HIS A 182 3.41 2.15 29.74
N VAL A 183 2.20 2.04 29.17
CA VAL A 183 1.37 3.18 28.79
C VAL A 183 0.73 3.77 30.05
N PRO A 184 0.97 5.05 30.39
CA PRO A 184 0.36 5.67 31.56
C PRO A 184 -1.17 5.71 31.48
N ASP A 185 -1.84 5.64 32.64
CA ASP A 185 -3.31 5.62 32.72
C ASP A 185 -3.98 6.91 32.19
N PHE A 186 -3.24 8.04 32.16
CA PHE A 186 -3.75 9.32 31.66
C PHE A 186 -3.76 9.43 30.13
N VAL A 187 -3.03 8.57 29.41
CA VAL A 187 -2.99 8.59 27.95
C VAL A 187 -4.34 8.07 27.42
N GLN A 188 -4.86 8.69 26.36
CA GLN A 188 -6.11 8.29 25.72
C GLN A 188 -6.07 6.81 25.24
N SER A 189 -7.24 6.29 24.85
CA SER A 189 -7.32 5.01 24.14
C SER A 189 -6.48 5.06 22.87
N TRP A 190 -5.94 3.91 22.47
CA TRP A 190 -5.17 3.85 21.24
C TRP A 190 -6.11 3.98 20.04
N ASP A 191 -5.69 4.78 19.06
CA ASP A 191 -6.29 4.88 17.73
C ASP A 191 -5.22 4.61 16.68
N PHE A 192 -5.62 4.01 15.56
CA PHE A 192 -4.69 3.66 14.47
C PHE A 192 -4.10 4.90 13.79
N CYS A 193 -4.91 5.94 13.60
CA CYS A 193 -4.50 7.25 13.10
C CYS A 193 -5.12 8.36 13.96
N SER A 194 -4.46 9.52 13.99
CA SER A 194 -4.99 10.71 14.64
C SER A 194 -5.45 11.70 13.58
N ASP A 195 -6.77 11.86 13.43
CA ASP A 195 -7.36 12.85 12.51
C ASP A 195 -6.93 14.28 12.86
N ILE A 196 -6.68 14.56 14.14
CA ILE A 196 -6.16 15.87 14.57
C ILE A 196 -4.77 16.08 13.98
N VAL A 197 -3.89 15.07 14.01
CA VAL A 197 -2.57 15.20 13.39
C VAL A 197 -2.70 15.30 11.88
N GLY A 198 -3.49 14.41 11.25
CA GLY A 198 -3.68 14.41 9.79
C GLY A 198 -4.23 15.73 9.25
N ASN A 199 -5.32 16.24 9.85
CA ASN A 199 -6.00 17.47 9.39
C ASN A 199 -5.21 18.76 9.67
N ASN A 200 -4.22 18.73 10.57
CA ASN A 200 -3.41 19.89 10.91
C ASN A 200 -1.96 19.80 10.41
N TYR A 201 -1.58 18.68 9.77
CA TYR A 201 -0.27 18.54 9.17
C TYR A 201 -0.18 19.38 7.88
N ILE A 202 0.94 20.06 7.70
CA ILE A 202 1.20 20.89 6.52
C ILE A 202 2.36 20.24 5.78
N MET A 203 2.10 19.81 4.55
CA MET A 203 3.09 19.19 3.68
C MET A 203 4.11 20.24 3.21
N GLU A 204 5.39 19.97 3.48
CA GLU A 204 6.49 20.82 3.03
C GLU A 204 7.05 20.41 1.65
N TYR A 205 6.91 19.12 1.31
CA TYR A 205 7.45 18.53 0.08
C TYR A 205 6.43 17.58 -0.56
N ASN A 206 6.14 17.80 -1.85
CA ASN A 206 5.31 16.90 -2.67
C ASN A 206 6.15 15.97 -3.58
N ASP A 207 7.46 16.09 -3.50
CA ASP A 207 8.45 15.32 -4.25
C ASP A 207 9.72 15.18 -3.41
N THR A 208 10.22 13.95 -3.27
CA THR A 208 11.38 13.63 -2.43
C THR A 208 12.70 13.55 -3.21
N THR A 209 12.72 13.88 -4.50
CA THR A 209 13.94 13.83 -5.35
C THR A 209 15.08 14.64 -4.76
N SER A 210 14.80 15.80 -4.15
CA SER A 210 15.80 16.62 -3.45
C SER A 210 16.42 15.89 -2.25
N VAL A 211 15.61 15.16 -1.48
CA VAL A 211 16.08 14.33 -0.36
C VAL A 211 17.00 13.21 -0.86
N PHE A 212 16.65 12.54 -1.96
CA PHE A 212 17.52 11.55 -2.59
C PHE A 212 18.81 12.18 -3.14
N GLN A 213 18.76 13.43 -3.61
CA GLN A 213 19.93 14.18 -4.02
C GLN A 213 20.85 14.50 -2.83
N ASP A 214 20.29 14.90 -1.69
CA ASP A 214 21.05 15.13 -0.46
C ASP A 214 21.70 13.84 0.06
N ILE A 215 20.97 12.72 0.01
CA ILE A 215 21.49 11.39 0.32
C ILE A 215 22.69 11.05 -0.58
N LEU A 216 22.57 11.27 -1.90
CA LEU A 216 23.66 11.03 -2.83
C LEU A 216 24.86 11.96 -2.56
N ASN A 217 24.61 13.24 -2.32
CA ASN A 217 25.63 14.26 -2.08
C ASN A 217 26.36 14.08 -0.74
N SER A 218 25.75 13.37 0.22
CA SER A 218 26.36 13.05 1.52
C SER A 218 27.65 12.24 1.39
N GLY A 219 27.81 11.49 0.29
CA GLY A 219 28.96 10.64 0.04
C GLY A 219 29.00 9.35 0.88
N TYR A 220 27.99 9.08 1.71
CA TYR A 220 27.94 7.84 2.51
C TYR A 220 27.67 6.59 1.66
N ASN A 221 28.21 5.46 2.11
CA ASN A 221 27.94 4.16 1.51
C ASN A 221 26.57 3.65 1.95
N LEU A 222 25.55 3.85 1.12
CA LEU A 222 24.15 3.60 1.48
C LEU A 222 23.46 2.63 0.53
N ARG A 223 22.72 1.69 1.13
CA ARG A 223 21.81 0.80 0.42
C ARG A 223 20.37 1.20 0.70
N MET A 224 19.60 1.32 -0.36
CA MET A 224 18.18 1.69 -0.35
C MET A 224 17.37 0.60 -1.03
N LEU A 225 16.24 0.23 -0.43
CA LEU A 225 15.22 -0.62 -1.02
C LEU A 225 13.93 0.19 -1.13
N ILE A 226 13.45 0.41 -2.34
CA ILE A 226 12.14 0.97 -2.62
C ILE A 226 11.29 -0.17 -3.15
N TYR A 227 10.23 -0.54 -2.44
CA TYR A 227 9.39 -1.65 -2.83
C TYR A 227 7.91 -1.24 -2.85
N ASN A 228 7.15 -1.74 -3.82
CA ASN A 228 5.73 -1.44 -3.93
C ASN A 228 4.93 -2.73 -4.15
N GLY A 229 3.83 -2.90 -3.44
CA GLY A 229 2.78 -3.81 -3.88
C GLY A 229 2.17 -3.32 -5.19
N ASP A 230 2.04 -4.20 -6.17
CA ASP A 230 1.59 -3.84 -7.52
C ASP A 230 0.05 -3.72 -7.67
N ALA A 231 -0.70 -3.93 -6.59
CA ALA A 231 -2.14 -3.70 -6.51
C ALA A 231 -2.53 -2.41 -5.74
N ASP A 232 -1.54 -1.67 -5.22
CA ASP A 232 -1.77 -0.40 -4.53
C ASP A 232 -2.06 0.75 -5.49
N THR A 233 -3.07 1.55 -5.16
CA THR A 233 -3.43 2.78 -5.89
C THR A 233 -3.21 4.05 -5.09
N ALA A 234 -2.93 3.96 -3.79
CA ALA A 234 -2.62 5.14 -2.97
C ALA A 234 -1.19 5.63 -3.18
N CYS A 235 -0.23 4.71 -3.32
CA CYS A 235 1.16 5.00 -3.64
C CYS A 235 1.66 3.98 -4.66
N SER A 236 1.22 4.18 -5.91
CA SER A 236 1.36 3.19 -6.98
C SER A 236 2.81 2.80 -7.25
N MET A 237 3.03 1.58 -7.74
CA MET A 237 4.39 1.15 -8.12
C MET A 237 5.04 2.07 -9.17
N PHE A 238 4.23 2.73 -10.02
CA PHE A 238 4.72 3.61 -11.06
C PHE A 238 5.18 4.96 -10.53
N GLU A 239 4.57 5.48 -9.45
CA GLU A 239 5.06 6.66 -8.75
C GLU A 239 6.54 6.50 -8.38
N ALA A 240 6.85 5.42 -7.68
CA ALA A 240 8.20 5.11 -7.24
C ALA A 240 9.13 4.75 -8.40
N GLU A 241 8.66 3.95 -9.36
CA GLU A 241 9.44 3.56 -10.54
C GLU A 241 9.86 4.78 -11.35
N TRP A 242 8.95 5.71 -11.65
CA TRP A 242 9.24 6.88 -12.47
C TRP A 242 10.14 7.88 -11.74
N MET A 243 9.94 8.10 -10.44
CA MET A 243 10.80 8.98 -9.65
C MET A 243 12.23 8.42 -9.60
N ILE A 244 12.40 7.16 -9.21
CA ILE A 244 13.73 6.54 -9.08
C ILE A 244 14.44 6.41 -10.42
N GLU A 245 13.73 6.07 -11.50
CA GLU A 245 14.32 6.03 -12.84
C GLU A 245 14.77 7.40 -13.33
N SER A 246 13.96 8.44 -13.10
CA SER A 246 14.33 9.81 -13.43
C SER A 246 15.55 10.26 -12.64
N PHE A 247 15.56 10.03 -11.33
CA PHE A 247 16.67 10.32 -10.43
C PHE A 247 17.96 9.60 -10.88
N ALA A 248 17.87 8.31 -11.17
CA ALA A 248 19.00 7.49 -11.60
C ALA A 248 19.56 7.97 -12.95
N ARG A 249 18.69 8.33 -13.90
CA ARG A 249 19.09 8.87 -15.21
C ARG A 249 19.81 10.22 -15.07
N ILE A 250 19.26 11.15 -14.28
CA ILE A 250 19.85 12.48 -14.05
C ILE A 250 21.24 12.34 -13.39
N ASN A 251 21.35 11.46 -12.40
CA ASN A 251 22.58 11.23 -11.65
C ASN A 251 23.52 10.18 -12.27
N LYS A 252 23.19 9.67 -13.48
CA LYS A 252 24.01 8.70 -14.23
C LYS A 252 24.36 7.45 -13.42
N LEU A 253 23.42 6.94 -12.64
CA LEU A 253 23.61 5.70 -11.90
C LEU A 253 23.67 4.52 -12.89
N ALA A 254 24.59 3.59 -12.66
CA ALA A 254 24.72 2.38 -13.45
C ALA A 254 23.55 1.45 -13.18
N VAL A 255 23.06 0.79 -14.23
CA VAL A 255 22.05 -0.26 -14.16
C VAL A 255 22.76 -1.59 -14.42
N PRO A 256 23.20 -2.32 -13.38
CA PRO A 256 24.06 -3.50 -13.55
C PRO A 256 23.34 -4.69 -14.18
N SER A 257 22.00 -4.71 -14.18
CA SER A 257 21.19 -5.78 -14.75
C SER A 257 19.86 -5.24 -15.30
N VAL A 258 19.36 -5.91 -16.33
CA VAL A 258 17.99 -5.67 -16.85
C VAL A 258 16.98 -5.99 -15.75
N ARG A 259 15.85 -5.25 -15.74
CA ARG A 259 14.70 -5.54 -14.85
C ARG A 259 14.30 -7.01 -15.01
N GLY A 260 14.23 -7.74 -13.90
CA GLY A 260 14.01 -9.19 -13.93
C GLY A 260 13.10 -9.66 -12.79
N PRO A 261 12.50 -10.85 -12.90
CA PRO A 261 11.68 -11.40 -11.85
C PRO A 261 12.55 -11.82 -10.65
N TRP A 262 11.99 -11.74 -9.44
CA TRP A 262 12.52 -12.42 -8.27
C TRP A 262 11.53 -13.46 -7.77
N MET A 263 12.04 -14.53 -7.16
CA MET A 263 11.28 -15.75 -6.87
C MET A 263 11.00 -15.90 -5.39
N TYR A 264 9.82 -16.40 -5.03
CA TYR A 264 9.52 -16.94 -3.70
C TYR A 264 9.07 -18.40 -3.87
N GLY A 265 9.89 -19.34 -3.41
CA GLY A 265 9.73 -20.74 -3.75
C GLY A 265 9.79 -20.96 -5.28
N GLN A 266 8.72 -21.51 -5.85
CA GLN A 266 8.61 -21.78 -7.29
C GLN A 266 7.77 -20.71 -8.03
N GLN A 267 7.39 -19.62 -7.37
CA GLN A 267 6.50 -18.60 -7.91
C GLN A 267 7.24 -17.27 -8.08
N ILE A 268 6.86 -16.50 -9.10
CA ILE A 268 7.33 -15.12 -9.24
C ILE A 268 6.71 -14.31 -8.11
N ALA A 269 7.57 -13.69 -7.31
CA ALA A 269 7.17 -12.83 -6.20
C ALA A 269 7.08 -11.36 -6.61
N GLY A 270 7.66 -10.99 -7.75
CA GLY A 270 7.59 -9.66 -8.34
C GLY A 270 8.78 -9.41 -9.25
N TYR A 271 9.10 -8.15 -9.49
CA TYR A 271 10.23 -7.73 -10.33
C TYR A 271 11.20 -6.84 -9.58
N THR A 272 12.46 -6.82 -10.01
CA THR A 272 13.51 -6.00 -9.43
C THR A 272 14.30 -5.27 -10.53
N LYS A 273 14.68 -4.03 -10.25
CA LYS A 273 15.61 -3.22 -11.03
C LYS A 273 16.59 -2.54 -10.07
N ARG A 274 17.88 -2.60 -10.38
CA ARG A 274 18.94 -2.03 -9.54
C ARG A 274 19.58 -0.82 -10.21
N PHE A 275 19.89 0.18 -9.41
CA PHE A 275 20.67 1.36 -9.78
C PHE A 275 21.81 1.54 -8.78
N GLN A 276 23.02 1.84 -9.25
CA GLN A 276 24.16 2.00 -8.33
C GLN A 276 25.25 2.93 -8.87
N ASN A 277 26.01 3.52 -7.96
CA ASN A 277 27.33 4.07 -8.25
C ASN A 277 28.32 3.56 -7.19
N THR A 278 29.44 4.25 -6.98
CA THR A 278 30.45 3.86 -5.98
C THR A 278 29.95 3.89 -4.54
N ASN A 279 28.98 4.75 -4.22
CA ASN A 279 28.57 5.05 -2.85
C ASN A 279 27.12 4.61 -2.57
N ILE A 280 26.24 4.65 -3.56
CA ILE A 280 24.82 4.30 -3.37
C ILE A 280 24.41 3.10 -4.21
N THR A 281 23.52 2.29 -3.64
CA THR A 281 22.76 1.25 -4.34
C THR A 281 21.28 1.42 -4.02
N ILE A 282 20.44 1.52 -5.05
CA ILE A 282 18.98 1.58 -4.95
C ILE A 282 18.43 0.34 -5.64
N ASP A 283 17.73 -0.49 -4.87
CA ASP A 283 16.94 -1.60 -5.37
C ASP A 283 15.47 -1.15 -5.45
N LEU A 284 14.90 -1.17 -6.65
CA LEU A 284 13.48 -0.91 -6.91
C LEU A 284 12.77 -2.25 -7.15
N LEU A 285 11.78 -2.58 -6.32
CA LEU A 285 11.08 -3.87 -6.34
C LEU A 285 9.56 -3.70 -6.46
N THR A 286 8.92 -4.62 -7.18
CA THR A 286 7.49 -4.87 -7.01
C THR A 286 7.27 -6.14 -6.18
N VAL A 287 6.16 -6.21 -5.45
CA VAL A 287 5.67 -7.41 -4.76
C VAL A 287 4.31 -7.78 -5.33
N LYS A 288 4.27 -8.89 -6.06
CA LYS A 288 3.15 -9.28 -6.91
C LYS A 288 1.90 -9.64 -6.12
N GLY A 289 0.81 -8.96 -6.43
CA GLY A 289 -0.50 -9.05 -5.82
C GLY A 289 -0.54 -8.53 -4.38
N ALA A 290 0.45 -7.75 -3.94
CA ALA A 290 0.35 -7.03 -2.68
C ALA A 290 -0.26 -5.64 -2.92
N GLY A 291 -1.00 -5.14 -1.93
CA GLY A 291 -1.42 -3.76 -1.84
C GLY A 291 -0.38 -2.88 -1.12
N HIS A 292 -0.86 -1.82 -0.49
CA HIS A 292 -0.08 -0.79 0.20
C HIS A 292 0.68 -1.37 1.41
N PHE A 293 0.02 -2.27 2.15
CA PHE A 293 0.59 -2.92 3.31
C PHE A 293 1.18 -4.28 2.93
N VAL A 294 2.22 -4.25 2.09
CA VAL A 294 2.89 -5.45 1.55
C VAL A 294 3.14 -6.57 2.57
N PRO A 295 3.61 -6.31 3.81
CA PRO A 295 3.81 -7.38 4.79
C PRO A 295 2.51 -8.07 5.24
N THR A 296 1.37 -7.38 5.19
CA THR A 296 0.04 -7.94 5.47
C THR A 296 -0.42 -8.82 4.32
N ASP A 297 -0.29 -8.35 3.08
CA ASP A 297 -0.86 -9.03 1.91
C ASP A 297 -0.01 -10.21 1.43
N ARG A 298 1.32 -10.07 1.56
CA ARG A 298 2.31 -11.06 1.10
C ARG A 298 3.41 -11.27 2.16
N PRO A 299 3.07 -11.82 3.35
CA PRO A 299 4.00 -11.94 4.48
C PRO A 299 5.25 -12.76 4.17
N GLY A 300 5.10 -13.89 3.47
CA GLY A 300 6.22 -14.74 3.07
C GLY A 300 7.21 -14.03 2.13
N PRO A 301 6.75 -13.56 0.95
CA PRO A 301 7.57 -12.73 0.05
C PRO A 301 8.19 -11.51 0.72
N ALA A 302 7.44 -10.77 1.55
CA ALA A 302 7.93 -9.59 2.26
C ALA A 302 9.07 -9.94 3.23
N LEU A 303 8.92 -11.01 4.01
CA LEU A 303 9.95 -11.49 4.94
C LEU A 303 11.22 -11.92 4.20
N GLN A 304 11.09 -12.65 3.09
CA GLN A 304 12.22 -13.03 2.25
C GLN A 304 12.93 -11.81 1.66
N MET A 305 12.16 -10.83 1.16
CA MET A 305 12.69 -9.60 0.58
C MET A 305 13.51 -8.80 1.59
N ILE A 306 12.96 -8.52 2.77
CA ILE A 306 13.65 -7.74 3.79
C ILE A 306 14.87 -8.48 4.35
N THR A 307 14.80 -9.80 4.49
CA THR A 307 15.93 -10.63 4.91
C THR A 307 17.09 -10.54 3.91
N ASN A 308 16.80 -10.66 2.61
CA ASN A 308 17.81 -10.51 1.56
C ASN A 308 18.40 -9.09 1.49
N PHE A 309 17.57 -8.07 1.72
CA PHE A 309 18.02 -6.69 1.80
C PHE A 309 19.01 -6.48 2.97
N ILE A 310 18.65 -6.91 4.17
CA ILE A 310 19.49 -6.77 5.37
C ILE A 310 20.79 -7.56 5.21
N ALA A 311 20.74 -8.76 4.63
CA ALA A 311 21.91 -9.61 4.41
C ALA A 311 22.87 -9.13 3.32
N GLY A 312 22.61 -8.00 2.66
CA GLY A 312 23.50 -7.50 1.61
C GLY A 312 23.37 -8.23 0.26
N HIS A 313 22.38 -9.11 0.10
CA HIS A 313 22.24 -9.92 -1.12
C HIS A 313 21.77 -9.09 -2.31
N SER A 314 22.35 -9.34 -3.48
CA SER A 314 21.88 -8.76 -4.76
C SER A 314 20.66 -9.46 -5.35
N ASN A 315 20.45 -10.72 -4.97
CA ASN A 315 19.31 -11.52 -5.38
C ASN A 315 18.28 -11.60 -4.24
N TYR A 316 17.02 -11.33 -4.55
CA TYR A 316 15.89 -11.38 -3.62
C TYR A 316 15.20 -12.75 -3.56
N GLY A 317 15.68 -13.73 -4.33
CA GLY A 317 15.16 -15.09 -4.37
C GLY A 317 15.76 -16.07 -3.36
N ASN A 318 16.70 -15.64 -2.49
CA ASN A 318 17.25 -16.58 -1.51
C ASN A 318 16.22 -16.84 -0.41
N PRO A 319 15.93 -18.10 -0.07
CA PRO A 319 15.06 -18.44 1.04
C PRO A 319 15.56 -17.85 2.37
N VAL A 320 14.63 -17.60 3.28
CA VAL A 320 14.99 -17.19 4.65
C VAL A 320 15.81 -18.28 5.35
N PRO A 321 16.85 -17.93 6.13
CA PRO A 321 17.76 -18.91 6.74
C PRO A 321 17.22 -19.55 8.03
N PHE A 322 15.95 -19.33 8.37
CA PHE A 322 15.32 -19.79 9.61
C PHE A 322 13.99 -20.50 9.34
N ASP A 323 13.62 -21.39 10.26
CA ASP A 323 12.37 -22.16 10.17
C ASP A 323 11.15 -21.25 10.38
N THR A 324 10.24 -21.27 9.42
CA THR A 324 8.97 -20.52 9.45
C THR A 324 7.78 -21.43 9.77
N THR A 325 8.05 -22.71 10.09
CA THR A 325 7.02 -23.65 10.51
C THR A 325 6.38 -23.15 11.81
N ARG A 326 5.05 -23.02 11.80
CA ARG A 326 4.29 -22.58 12.97
C ARG A 326 4.56 -23.54 14.13
N GLN A 327 5.11 -23.00 15.21
CA GLN A 327 5.34 -23.74 16.46
C GLN A 327 4.11 -23.62 17.36
N PRO A 328 3.84 -24.64 18.22
CA PRO A 328 2.80 -24.52 19.23
C PRO A 328 3.11 -23.41 20.23
N LEU A 329 2.07 -22.85 20.86
CA LEU A 329 2.25 -21.95 21.99
C LEU A 329 3.04 -22.66 23.10
N LEU A 330 4.00 -21.95 23.72
CA LEU A 330 4.73 -22.49 24.86
C LEU A 330 3.77 -22.75 26.03
N ALA A 331 4.02 -23.76 26.84
CA ALA A 331 3.12 -24.19 27.91
C ALA A 331 2.79 -23.07 28.92
N GLN A 332 3.72 -22.14 29.18
CA GLN A 332 3.45 -20.98 30.03
C GLN A 332 2.43 -19.99 29.43
N PHE A 333 2.11 -20.11 28.15
CA PHE A 333 1.16 -19.26 27.42
C PHE A 333 -0.12 -20.01 27.03
N THR A 334 -0.26 -21.30 27.36
CA THR A 334 -1.47 -22.09 27.07
C THR A 334 -2.56 -21.96 28.13
N GLY A 335 -2.43 -21.03 29.09
CA GLY A 335 -3.50 -20.65 30.01
C GLY A 335 -3.81 -21.66 31.11
N ALA A 336 -2.89 -22.55 31.47
CA ALA A 336 -3.10 -23.54 32.53
C ALA A 336 -3.30 -22.92 33.95
N ASP A 337 -2.91 -21.65 34.14
CA ASP A 337 -3.12 -20.91 35.40
C ASP A 337 -4.34 -19.95 35.36
N TYR A 338 -5.19 -20.05 34.33
CA TYR A 338 -6.45 -19.31 34.32
C TYR A 338 -7.47 -20.01 35.24
N GLU A 339 -7.47 -19.66 36.53
CA GLU A 339 -8.52 -20.08 37.45
C GLU A 339 -9.89 -19.65 36.88
N PRO A 340 -10.85 -20.57 36.72
CA PRO A 340 -12.20 -20.24 36.29
C PRO A 340 -12.93 -19.53 37.43
N GLY A 341 -12.70 -18.22 37.58
CA GLY A 341 -13.25 -17.47 38.71
C GLY A 341 -13.45 -15.97 38.51
N ILE A 342 -12.71 -15.29 37.63
CA ILE A 342 -12.79 -13.82 37.53
C ILE A 342 -12.82 -13.36 36.07
N HIS A 343 -14.03 -13.00 35.63
CA HIS A 343 -14.39 -12.33 34.39
C HIS A 343 -14.20 -13.12 33.09
N SER A 344 -15.20 -13.94 32.77
CA SER A 344 -15.57 -14.20 31.37
C SER A 344 -15.94 -12.87 30.71
N PRO A 345 -15.22 -12.39 29.67
CA PRO A 345 -15.78 -11.36 28.81
C PRO A 345 -16.86 -12.05 27.98
N ASN A 346 -18.12 -11.80 28.35
CA ASN A 346 -19.24 -12.09 27.47
C ASN A 346 -19.00 -11.35 26.14
N PHE A 347 -18.54 -12.07 25.13
CA PHE A 347 -18.70 -11.65 23.74
C PHE A 347 -20.17 -11.91 23.35
N ASN A 348 -21.05 -10.97 23.73
CA ASN A 348 -22.36 -10.81 23.10
C ASN A 348 -22.23 -9.86 21.90
#